data_AF-A0A388QRW0-F1
#
_entry.id   AF-A0A388QRW0-F1
#
_cell.length_a   1.000
_cell.length_b   1.000
_cell.length_c   1.000
_cell.angle_alpha   90.00
_cell.angle_beta   90.00
_cell.angle_gamma   90.00
#
_symmetry.space_group_name_H-M   'P 1'
#
loop_
_entity.id
_entity.type
_entity.pdbx_description
1 polymer ?
#
loop_
_entity_poly.entity_id
_entity_poly.type
_entity_poly.pdbx_seq_one_letter_code
_entity_poly.pdbx_strand_id
1 'polypeptide(L)'
;MRRLYFSAWGAALLAVACFCYVRPATTFRPAERAPVPAAWLHPAATGLTPAEHVRTPDQTYLTYPEWFLVFGPAEYATAMRTRTATTFPLTTHIFQAWESYAAVGDQIAGAYPPNDEYNTMIRVINTSSTFEFGLKAGYEEVIGRLTDVGAGTIATEEDRFAARFSQEYIDVIYYVPWYEFDFIKQTKTLWSDVPWFGAHPFRKLERRFFLTSEMLTKSVYGWANKQAALFAYGKPLMVTYVILDRAPTGKLDGVTIQKTYPDGSVLAEWPRYGPFTPLAIEAARQGVGFREIAGNRAAILISAVGPAQWVPTGEMTALFSQPIPTEPGRSRWAIATPVSALHTTLRRMQTDQVTVEHVFDF
;
A
#
# COMPACT_ATOMS: atom_id res chain seq x y z
N MET A 1 15.24 -44.31 0.69
CA MET A 1 14.73 -43.11 1.40
C MET A 1 15.53 -41.84 1.10
N ARG A 2 16.86 -41.77 1.33
CA ARG A 2 17.66 -40.55 1.01
C ARG A 2 17.55 -40.03 -0.45
N ARG A 3 17.53 -40.92 -1.45
CA ARG A 3 17.40 -40.53 -2.87
C ARG A 3 16.04 -39.92 -3.25
N LEU A 4 14.97 -40.27 -2.55
CA LEU A 4 13.62 -39.72 -2.76
C LEU A 4 13.47 -38.30 -2.20
N TYR A 5 14.19 -37.98 -1.11
CA TYR A 5 14.23 -36.62 -0.58
C TYR A 5 14.99 -35.67 -1.51
N PHE A 6 16.15 -36.07 -2.05
CA PHE A 6 16.90 -35.23 -3.01
C PHE A 6 16.12 -34.97 -4.30
N SER A 7 15.34 -35.94 -4.80
CA SER A 7 14.48 -35.73 -5.97
C SER A 7 13.27 -34.84 -5.68
N ALA A 8 12.69 -34.92 -4.49
CA ALA A 8 11.55 -34.07 -4.09
C ALA A 8 11.98 -32.61 -3.87
N TRP A 9 13.12 -32.38 -3.20
CA TRP A 9 13.69 -31.04 -3.05
C TRP A 9 14.18 -30.48 -4.39
N GLY A 10 14.78 -31.31 -5.24
CA GLY A 10 15.18 -30.91 -6.60
C GLY A 10 13.97 -30.51 -7.45
N ALA A 11 12.88 -31.27 -7.42
CA ALA A 11 11.65 -30.95 -8.14
C ALA A 11 10.94 -29.71 -7.58
N ALA A 12 10.91 -29.53 -6.25
CA ALA A 12 10.36 -28.34 -5.61
C ALA A 12 11.17 -27.08 -5.95
N LEU A 13 12.51 -27.17 -5.94
CA LEU A 13 13.38 -26.06 -6.34
C LEU A 13 13.25 -25.76 -7.84
N LEU A 14 13.12 -26.77 -8.70
CA LEU A 14 12.87 -26.58 -10.12
C LEU A 14 11.49 -25.96 -10.37
N ALA A 15 10.46 -26.37 -9.62
CA ALA A 15 9.11 -25.81 -9.72
C ALA A 15 9.07 -24.35 -9.24
N VAL A 16 9.73 -24.02 -8.13
CA VAL A 16 9.90 -22.64 -7.66
C VAL A 16 10.70 -21.81 -8.67
N ALA A 17 11.79 -22.35 -9.22
CA ALA A 17 12.58 -21.69 -10.24
C ALA A 17 11.77 -21.47 -11.53
N CYS A 18 11.03 -22.45 -12.02
CA CYS A 18 10.16 -22.30 -13.19
C CYS A 18 8.99 -21.33 -12.93
N PHE A 19 8.38 -21.37 -11.74
CA PHE A 19 7.34 -20.43 -11.34
C PHE A 19 7.86 -18.98 -11.30
N CYS A 20 9.10 -18.78 -10.86
CA CYS A 20 9.76 -17.48 -10.87
C CYS A 20 10.27 -17.05 -12.27
N TYR A 21 10.67 -17.99 -13.14
CA TYR A 21 11.35 -17.71 -14.41
C TYR A 21 10.41 -17.54 -15.61
N VAL A 22 9.22 -18.16 -15.60
CA VAL A 22 8.29 -18.18 -16.76
C VAL A 22 7.12 -17.19 -16.59
N ARG A 23 7.10 -16.38 -15.53
CA ARG A 23 5.97 -15.48 -15.27
C ARG A 23 6.08 -14.15 -16.04
N PRO A 24 4.96 -13.62 -16.55
CA PRO A 24 4.93 -12.27 -17.10
C PRO A 24 5.23 -11.23 -16.01
N ALA A 25 5.83 -10.10 -16.41
CA ALA A 25 6.05 -8.97 -15.52
C ALA A 25 4.70 -8.46 -14.97
N THR A 26 4.66 -8.13 -13.69
CA THR A 26 3.47 -7.60 -13.01
C THR A 26 3.55 -6.10 -12.78
N THR A 27 4.67 -5.50 -13.18
CA THR A 27 5.00 -4.08 -13.09
C THR A 27 5.65 -3.66 -14.40
N PHE A 28 5.03 -2.73 -15.10
CA PHE A 28 5.49 -2.22 -16.39
C PHE A 28 6.17 -0.87 -16.18
N ARG A 29 7.42 -0.75 -16.61
CA ARG A 29 8.24 0.45 -16.46
C ARG A 29 8.45 1.13 -17.81
N PRO A 30 8.70 2.46 -17.84
CA PRO A 30 9.29 3.11 -19.00
C PRO A 30 10.63 2.49 -19.39
N ALA A 31 11.12 2.81 -20.59
CA ALA A 31 12.42 2.35 -21.06
C ALA A 31 13.59 2.94 -20.23
N GLU A 32 13.42 4.14 -19.72
CA GLU A 32 14.39 4.78 -18.84
C GLU A 32 14.33 4.20 -17.43
N ARG A 33 15.49 3.89 -16.85
CA ARG A 33 15.61 3.26 -15.52
C ARG A 33 15.16 4.18 -14.38
N ALA A 34 15.43 5.47 -14.49
CA ALA A 34 15.10 6.50 -13.53
C ALA A 34 14.40 7.66 -14.27
N PRO A 35 13.12 7.51 -14.65
CA PRO A 35 12.46 8.43 -15.57
C PRO A 35 12.18 9.83 -14.98
N VAL A 36 12.22 9.99 -13.65
CA VAL A 36 11.96 11.31 -13.02
C VAL A 36 13.14 12.26 -13.33
N PRO A 37 12.86 13.45 -13.89
CA PRO A 37 13.91 14.42 -14.20
C PRO A 37 14.75 14.81 -12.98
N ALA A 38 16.07 14.82 -13.13
CA ALA A 38 17.00 15.19 -12.04
C ALA A 38 16.72 16.58 -11.44
N ALA A 39 16.24 17.53 -12.26
CA ALA A 39 15.84 18.86 -11.81
C ALA A 39 14.68 18.85 -10.80
N TRP A 40 13.86 17.80 -10.79
CA TRP A 40 12.79 17.64 -9.81
C TRP A 40 13.27 17.01 -8.50
N LEU A 41 14.43 16.35 -8.48
CA LEU A 41 14.92 15.64 -7.30
C LEU A 41 15.62 16.58 -6.30
N HIS A 42 16.22 17.68 -6.78
CA HIS A 42 17.00 18.63 -5.98
C HIS A 42 16.67 20.10 -6.28
N PRO A 43 15.53 20.62 -5.82
CA PRO A 43 15.20 22.04 -5.99
C PRO A 43 16.10 22.93 -5.12
N ALA A 44 16.55 24.05 -5.68
CA ALA A 44 17.44 25.00 -5.02
C ALA A 44 16.68 25.92 -4.04
N ALA A 45 16.48 25.52 -2.78
CA ALA A 45 15.97 26.43 -1.75
C ALA A 45 16.15 25.94 -0.30
N THR A 46 16.17 26.89 0.64
CA THR A 46 16.02 26.67 2.08
C THR A 46 14.55 26.46 2.44
N GLY A 47 14.24 25.42 3.20
CA GLY A 47 12.87 25.12 3.65
C GLY A 47 12.37 26.02 4.79
N LEU A 48 11.05 26.21 4.85
CA LEU A 48 10.34 26.93 5.92
C LEU A 48 9.82 26.00 7.04
N THR A 49 9.81 24.70 6.77
CA THR A 49 9.35 23.66 7.69
C THR A 49 10.30 23.52 8.89
N PRO A 50 9.80 23.43 10.15
CA PRO A 50 10.61 23.13 11.33
C PRO A 50 11.38 21.81 11.20
N ALA A 51 12.60 21.76 11.71
CA ALA A 51 13.54 20.66 11.49
C ALA A 51 12.99 19.29 11.95
N GLU A 52 12.23 19.26 13.04
CA GLU A 52 11.58 18.07 13.59
C GLU A 52 10.47 17.48 12.71
N HIS A 53 9.95 18.27 11.76
CA HIS A 53 8.96 17.82 10.77
C HIS A 53 9.59 17.54 9.41
N VAL A 54 10.84 17.90 9.16
CA VAL A 54 11.53 17.61 7.89
C VAL A 54 11.84 16.12 7.79
N ARG A 55 11.54 15.51 6.64
CA ARG A 55 11.98 14.15 6.30
C ARG A 55 12.75 14.17 4.99
N THR A 56 13.45 13.07 4.73
CA THR A 56 14.29 12.95 3.56
C THR A 56 13.46 12.75 2.29
N PRO A 57 13.84 13.36 1.15
CA PRO A 57 13.05 13.35 -0.09
C PRO A 57 12.91 11.97 -0.74
N ASP A 58 13.79 11.01 -0.43
CA ASP A 58 13.69 9.63 -0.89
C ASP A 58 12.48 8.89 -0.30
N GLN A 59 11.98 9.33 0.86
CA GLN A 59 10.87 8.67 1.53
C GLN A 59 9.62 8.64 0.65
N THR A 60 9.34 9.69 -0.16
CA THR A 60 8.13 9.70 -1.01
C THR A 60 8.09 8.49 -1.96
N TYR A 61 9.26 8.02 -2.39
CA TYR A 61 9.42 6.85 -3.22
C TYR A 61 9.42 5.56 -2.41
N LEU A 62 10.11 5.53 -1.27
CA LEU A 62 10.21 4.37 -0.38
C LEU A 62 8.89 4.04 0.36
N THR A 63 8.03 5.02 0.58
CA THR A 63 6.71 4.83 1.18
C THR A 63 5.75 4.10 0.23
N TYR A 64 5.94 4.13 -1.10
CA TYR A 64 5.12 3.31 -2.02
C TYR A 64 5.19 1.81 -1.72
N PRO A 65 6.37 1.16 -1.74
CA PRO A 65 6.44 -0.28 -1.46
C PRO A 65 6.07 -0.61 -0.02
N GLU A 66 6.25 0.31 0.95
CA GLU A 66 5.68 0.15 2.29
C GLU A 66 4.15 0.06 2.23
N TRP A 67 3.49 1.00 1.56
CA TRP A 67 2.03 1.05 1.40
C TRP A 67 1.43 -0.10 0.63
N PHE A 68 2.24 -0.99 0.05
CA PHE A 68 1.75 -2.25 -0.48
C PHE A 68 1.11 -3.13 0.61
N LEU A 69 1.50 -2.94 1.89
CA LEU A 69 0.82 -3.52 3.06
C LEU A 69 -0.64 -3.05 3.21
N VAL A 70 -1.02 -1.95 2.55
CA VAL A 70 -2.40 -1.43 2.47
C VAL A 70 -3.03 -1.76 1.12
N PHE A 71 -2.35 -1.49 0.01
CA PHE A 71 -2.90 -1.69 -1.33
C PHE A 71 -3.29 -3.13 -1.63
N GLY A 72 -2.43 -4.10 -1.28
CA GLY A 72 -2.72 -5.52 -1.48
C GLY A 72 -3.94 -5.98 -0.67
N PRO A 73 -3.97 -5.75 0.64
CA PRO A 73 -5.14 -6.06 1.47
C PRO A 73 -6.42 -5.28 1.09
N ALA A 74 -6.31 -4.07 0.53
CA ALA A 74 -7.47 -3.28 0.08
C ALA A 74 -8.12 -3.89 -1.16
N GLU A 75 -7.29 -4.33 -2.12
CA GLU A 75 -7.76 -5.10 -3.27
C GLU A 75 -8.37 -6.45 -2.83
N TYR A 76 -7.72 -7.12 -1.88
CA TYR A 76 -8.23 -8.37 -1.28
C TYR A 76 -9.61 -8.16 -0.65
N ALA A 77 -9.76 -7.17 0.24
CA ALA A 77 -11.02 -6.86 0.90
C ALA A 77 -12.13 -6.55 -0.10
N THR A 78 -11.83 -5.78 -1.15
CA THR A 78 -12.77 -5.46 -2.22
C THR A 78 -13.21 -6.71 -2.99
N ALA A 79 -12.26 -7.56 -3.38
CA ALA A 79 -12.54 -8.83 -4.05
C ALA A 79 -13.37 -9.77 -3.17
N MET A 80 -13.11 -9.83 -1.86
CA MET A 80 -13.82 -10.71 -0.93
C MET A 80 -15.32 -10.41 -0.81
N ARG A 81 -15.78 -9.22 -1.24
CA ARG A 81 -17.21 -8.87 -1.25
C ARG A 81 -18.04 -9.75 -2.19
N THR A 82 -17.43 -10.23 -3.27
CA THR A 82 -18.14 -10.96 -4.33
C THR A 82 -17.55 -12.32 -4.63
N ARG A 83 -16.35 -12.63 -4.12
CA ARG A 83 -15.68 -13.92 -4.32
C ARG A 83 -14.89 -14.35 -3.09
N THR A 84 -14.45 -15.60 -3.03
CA THR A 84 -13.55 -16.10 -1.97
C THR A 84 -12.08 -16.04 -2.39
N ALA A 85 -11.19 -16.25 -1.41
CA ALA A 85 -9.73 -16.21 -1.57
C ALA A 85 -9.19 -17.20 -2.62
N THR A 86 -9.92 -18.27 -2.94
CA THR A 86 -9.53 -19.31 -3.92
C THR A 86 -9.36 -18.77 -5.35
N THR A 87 -9.88 -17.57 -5.62
CA THR A 87 -9.77 -16.89 -6.92
C THR A 87 -8.99 -15.59 -6.85
N PHE A 88 -8.43 -15.24 -5.69
CA PHE A 88 -7.65 -14.02 -5.54
C PHE A 88 -6.19 -14.24 -5.98
N PRO A 89 -5.60 -13.33 -6.77
CA PRO A 89 -4.26 -13.51 -7.34
C PRO A 89 -3.15 -13.12 -6.35
N LEU A 90 -3.06 -13.84 -5.24
CA LEU A 90 -2.12 -13.61 -4.13
C LEU A 90 -0.66 -13.49 -4.59
N THR A 91 -0.23 -14.34 -5.53
CA THR A 91 1.15 -14.37 -6.01
C THR A 91 1.49 -13.14 -6.85
N THR A 92 0.54 -12.61 -7.63
CA THR A 92 0.72 -11.35 -8.36
C THR A 92 1.04 -10.20 -7.41
N HIS A 93 0.38 -10.14 -6.27
CA HIS A 93 0.65 -9.11 -5.26
C HIS A 93 2.06 -9.22 -4.66
N ILE A 94 2.52 -10.45 -4.35
CA ILE A 94 3.91 -10.68 -3.89
C ILE A 94 4.90 -10.06 -4.88
N PHE A 95 4.69 -10.31 -6.16
CA PHE A 95 5.60 -9.84 -7.20
C PHE A 95 5.52 -8.34 -7.44
N GLN A 96 4.32 -7.77 -7.44
CA GLN A 96 4.14 -6.32 -7.54
C GLN A 96 4.85 -5.58 -6.41
N ALA A 97 4.83 -6.11 -5.18
CA ALA A 97 5.57 -5.53 -4.05
C ALA A 97 7.08 -5.45 -4.33
N TRP A 98 7.70 -6.58 -4.71
CA TRP A 98 9.13 -6.63 -4.99
C TRP A 98 9.55 -5.85 -6.25
N GLU A 99 8.76 -5.94 -7.31
CA GLU A 99 9.04 -5.24 -8.56
C GLU A 99 8.89 -3.72 -8.41
N SER A 100 7.93 -3.24 -7.63
CA SER A 100 7.83 -1.82 -7.28
C SER A 100 8.98 -1.36 -6.38
N TYR A 101 9.40 -2.19 -5.39
CA TYR A 101 10.55 -1.87 -4.54
C TYR A 101 11.84 -1.71 -5.37
N ALA A 102 12.07 -2.59 -6.34
CA ALA A 102 13.18 -2.44 -7.27
C ALA A 102 13.03 -1.17 -8.14
N ALA A 103 11.81 -0.79 -8.55
CA ALA A 103 11.58 0.36 -9.42
C ALA A 103 11.88 1.68 -8.70
N VAL A 104 11.42 1.80 -7.46
CA VAL A 104 11.70 2.99 -6.65
C VAL A 104 13.18 3.02 -6.26
N GLY A 105 13.79 1.86 -5.97
CA GLY A 105 15.23 1.76 -5.71
C GLY A 105 16.08 2.24 -6.88
N ASP A 106 15.72 1.84 -8.10
CA ASP A 106 16.36 2.31 -9.33
C ASP A 106 16.22 3.82 -9.54
N GLN A 107 15.04 4.39 -9.22
CA GLN A 107 14.79 5.82 -9.34
C GLN A 107 15.61 6.67 -8.35
N ILE A 108 15.79 6.20 -7.12
CA ILE A 108 16.48 6.97 -6.08
C ILE A 108 17.99 6.71 -6.02
N ALA A 109 18.47 5.66 -6.69
CA ALA A 109 19.87 5.28 -6.68
C ALA A 109 20.78 6.42 -7.18
N GLY A 110 21.66 6.90 -6.31
CA GLY A 110 22.59 8.01 -6.61
C GLY A 110 21.97 9.40 -6.58
N ALA A 111 20.64 9.52 -6.46
CA ALA A 111 19.96 10.79 -6.26
C ALA A 111 19.99 11.22 -4.79
N TYR A 112 19.81 10.28 -3.85
CA TYR A 112 19.72 10.59 -2.42
C TYR A 112 20.76 9.81 -1.59
N PRO A 113 21.12 10.32 -0.39
CA PRO A 113 21.92 9.54 0.56
C PRO A 113 21.28 8.18 0.88
N PRO A 114 22.07 7.14 1.17
CA PRO A 114 21.52 5.84 1.54
C PRO A 114 20.63 5.92 2.78
N ASN A 115 19.46 5.30 2.69
CA ASN A 115 18.48 5.20 3.78
C ASN A 115 18.29 3.72 4.16
N ASP A 116 19.33 3.14 4.78
CA ASP A 116 19.41 1.70 5.04
C ASP A 116 18.35 1.20 6.04
N GLU A 117 17.98 2.05 6.99
CA GLU A 117 16.94 1.75 7.99
C GLU A 117 15.57 1.55 7.32
N TYR A 118 15.15 2.51 6.50
CA TYR A 118 13.88 2.44 5.78
C TYR A 118 13.87 1.30 4.74
N ASN A 119 14.99 1.09 4.05
CA ASN A 119 15.14 -0.05 3.13
C ASN A 119 15.04 -1.40 3.86
N THR A 120 15.62 -1.51 5.06
CA THR A 120 15.51 -2.72 5.89
C THR A 120 14.06 -2.96 6.31
N MET A 121 13.35 -1.91 6.73
CA MET A 121 11.92 -1.98 7.06
C MET A 121 11.09 -2.50 5.88
N ILE A 122 11.26 -1.93 4.68
CA ILE A 122 10.54 -2.39 3.47
C ILE A 122 10.85 -3.85 3.16
N ARG A 123 12.13 -4.28 3.28
CA ARG A 123 12.50 -5.69 3.04
C ARG A 123 11.82 -6.63 4.03
N VAL A 124 11.71 -6.24 5.30
CA VAL A 124 10.98 -7.01 6.31
C VAL A 124 9.49 -7.10 5.95
N ILE A 125 8.87 -5.98 5.57
CA ILE A 125 7.46 -5.92 5.14
C ILE A 125 7.20 -6.79 3.90
N ASN A 126 8.03 -6.67 2.86
CA ASN A 126 7.87 -7.45 1.64
C ASN A 126 8.10 -8.95 1.90
N THR A 127 9.06 -9.29 2.77
CA THR A 127 9.32 -10.68 3.15
C THR A 127 8.15 -11.26 3.94
N SER A 128 7.63 -10.54 4.96
CA SER A 128 6.48 -11.00 5.73
C SER A 128 5.22 -11.14 4.87
N SER A 129 4.99 -10.20 3.95
CA SER A 129 3.90 -10.27 2.96
C SER A 129 4.07 -11.45 2.00
N THR A 130 5.30 -11.77 1.60
CA THR A 130 5.62 -12.95 0.77
C THR A 130 5.27 -14.25 1.51
N PHE A 131 5.61 -14.36 2.79
CA PHE A 131 5.24 -15.51 3.61
C PHE A 131 3.71 -15.60 3.79
N GLU A 132 3.04 -14.49 4.14
CA GLU A 132 1.60 -14.48 4.33
C GLU A 132 0.87 -14.89 3.04
N PHE A 133 1.09 -14.16 1.95
CA PHE A 133 0.38 -14.41 0.70
C PHE A 133 0.81 -15.72 0.04
N GLY A 134 2.06 -16.15 0.24
CA GLY A 134 2.56 -17.44 -0.27
C GLY A 134 1.90 -18.63 0.44
N LEU A 135 1.80 -18.57 1.77
CA LEU A 135 1.09 -19.59 2.56
C LEU A 135 -0.40 -19.61 2.22
N LYS A 136 -1.04 -18.43 2.11
CA LYS A 136 -2.43 -18.33 1.66
C LYS A 136 -2.59 -18.91 0.26
N ALA A 137 -1.72 -18.58 -0.69
CA ALA A 137 -1.81 -19.08 -2.07
C ALA A 137 -1.70 -20.61 -2.13
N GLY A 138 -0.70 -21.19 -1.46
CA GLY A 138 -0.53 -22.63 -1.40
C GLY A 138 -1.69 -23.34 -0.68
N TYR A 139 -2.22 -22.73 0.39
CA TYR A 139 -3.35 -23.27 1.12
C TYR A 139 -4.63 -23.24 0.29
N GLU A 140 -4.94 -22.11 -0.34
CA GLU A 140 -6.13 -21.94 -1.17
C GLU A 140 -6.09 -22.84 -2.41
N GLU A 141 -4.92 -23.01 -3.04
CA GLU A 141 -4.76 -23.85 -4.23
C GLU A 141 -4.98 -25.35 -3.93
N VAL A 142 -4.68 -25.79 -2.70
CA VAL A 142 -4.79 -27.19 -2.30
C VAL A 142 -6.05 -27.44 -1.47
N ILE A 143 -6.07 -26.95 -0.23
CA ILE A 143 -7.14 -27.24 0.74
C ILE A 143 -8.38 -26.38 0.45
N GLY A 144 -8.17 -25.11 0.11
CA GLY A 144 -9.24 -24.20 -0.26
C GLY A 144 -10.05 -24.74 -1.43
N ARG A 145 -9.40 -25.12 -2.53
CA ARG A 145 -10.06 -25.71 -3.71
C ARG A 145 -10.79 -27.02 -3.43
N LEU A 146 -10.26 -27.89 -2.57
CA LEU A 146 -10.90 -29.17 -2.22
C LEU A 146 -12.20 -28.99 -1.46
N THR A 147 -12.31 -27.91 -0.69
CA THR A 147 -13.51 -27.60 0.11
C THR A 147 -14.41 -26.55 -0.52
N ASP A 148 -13.96 -25.91 -1.60
CA ASP A 148 -14.72 -24.91 -2.33
C ASP A 148 -15.97 -25.53 -2.97
N VAL A 149 -17.06 -24.77 -3.04
CA VAL A 149 -18.33 -25.24 -3.62
C VAL A 149 -18.46 -24.86 -5.10
N GLY A 150 -17.53 -24.04 -5.58
CA GLY A 150 -17.43 -23.52 -6.94
C GLY A 150 -16.49 -22.32 -6.92
N ALA A 151 -15.71 -22.11 -7.99
CA ALA A 151 -14.63 -21.14 -7.99
C ALA A 151 -15.06 -19.76 -7.46
N GLY A 152 -14.51 -19.38 -6.30
CA GLY A 152 -14.76 -18.08 -5.69
C GLY A 152 -16.14 -17.94 -5.04
N THR A 153 -16.92 -19.00 -4.86
CA THR A 153 -18.31 -18.89 -4.40
C THR A 153 -18.37 -18.62 -2.90
N ILE A 154 -19.05 -17.55 -2.49
CA ILE A 154 -19.34 -17.26 -1.07
C ILE A 154 -20.48 -18.17 -0.63
N ALA A 155 -20.14 -19.28 0.04
CA ALA A 155 -21.08 -20.36 0.34
C ALA A 155 -21.43 -20.49 1.82
N THR A 156 -20.59 -19.94 2.68
CA THR A 156 -20.70 -20.11 4.13
C THR A 156 -20.69 -18.78 4.87
N GLU A 157 -21.19 -18.79 6.11
CA GLU A 157 -21.11 -17.64 7.00
C GLU A 157 -19.65 -17.29 7.36
N GLU A 158 -18.75 -18.27 7.31
CA GLU A 158 -17.31 -18.08 7.47
C GLU A 158 -16.69 -17.33 6.28
N ASP A 159 -17.12 -17.61 5.03
CA ASP A 159 -16.70 -16.82 3.87
C ASP A 159 -17.20 -15.37 3.98
N ARG A 160 -18.46 -15.17 4.42
CA ARG A 160 -19.01 -13.82 4.68
C ARG A 160 -18.27 -13.11 5.82
N PHE A 161 -17.91 -13.84 6.87
CA PHE A 161 -17.08 -13.32 7.94
C PHE A 161 -15.70 -12.90 7.43
N ALA A 162 -15.05 -13.72 6.60
CA ALA A 162 -13.75 -13.40 6.01
C ALA A 162 -13.79 -12.09 5.20
N ALA A 163 -14.87 -11.87 4.43
CA ALA A 163 -15.09 -10.62 3.70
C ALA A 163 -15.22 -9.41 4.62
N ARG A 164 -16.02 -9.51 5.68
CA ARG A 164 -16.18 -8.43 6.68
C ARG A 164 -14.88 -8.16 7.43
N PHE A 165 -14.23 -9.20 7.94
CA PHE A 165 -12.93 -9.11 8.62
C PHE A 165 -11.88 -8.41 7.74
N SER A 166 -11.82 -8.77 6.45
CA SER A 166 -10.86 -8.16 5.52
C SER A 166 -11.14 -6.66 5.32
N GLN A 167 -12.41 -6.26 5.24
CA GLN A 167 -12.79 -4.85 5.14
C GLN A 167 -12.47 -4.09 6.43
N GLU A 168 -12.87 -4.61 7.59
CA GLU A 168 -12.61 -3.99 8.89
C GLU A 168 -11.11 -3.83 9.15
N TYR A 169 -10.30 -4.79 8.70
CA TYR A 169 -8.85 -4.67 8.75
C TYR A 169 -8.35 -3.44 7.97
N ILE A 170 -8.85 -3.22 6.76
CA ILE A 170 -8.49 -2.06 5.94
C ILE A 170 -8.96 -0.73 6.52
N ASP A 171 -10.17 -0.71 7.07
CA ASP A 171 -10.73 0.48 7.72
C ASP A 171 -9.88 0.96 8.91
N VAL A 172 -9.04 0.07 9.48
CA VAL A 172 -8.08 0.41 10.54
C VAL A 172 -6.70 0.73 9.99
N ILE A 173 -6.11 -0.16 9.16
CA ILE A 173 -4.69 0.00 8.77
C ILE A 173 -4.44 1.18 7.82
N TYR A 174 -5.50 1.75 7.26
CA TYR A 174 -5.42 3.00 6.49
C TYR A 174 -5.01 4.21 7.34
N TYR A 175 -5.25 4.15 8.66
CA TYR A 175 -5.02 5.25 9.59
C TYR A 175 -3.92 4.98 10.62
N VAL A 176 -3.77 3.72 11.04
CA VAL A 176 -2.84 3.34 12.12
C VAL A 176 -2.04 2.09 11.74
N PRO A 177 -0.89 1.83 12.37
CA PRO A 177 -0.13 0.62 12.12
C PRO A 177 -0.95 -0.67 12.34
N TRP A 178 -0.74 -1.67 11.47
CA TRP A 178 -1.53 -2.90 11.45
C TRP A 178 -1.56 -3.70 12.75
N TYR A 179 -0.51 -3.59 13.57
CA TYR A 179 -0.42 -4.28 14.86
C TYR A 179 -1.37 -3.73 15.93
N GLU A 180 -2.05 -2.60 15.66
CA GLU A 180 -3.13 -2.07 16.51
C GLU A 180 -4.48 -2.74 16.23
N PHE A 181 -4.62 -3.53 15.15
CA PHE A 181 -5.87 -4.22 14.84
C PHE A 181 -6.17 -5.35 15.83
N ASP A 182 -7.40 -5.41 16.34
CA ASP A 182 -7.81 -6.40 17.35
C ASP A 182 -8.20 -7.75 16.73
N PHE A 183 -7.17 -8.52 16.35
CA PHE A 183 -7.32 -9.87 15.82
C PHE A 183 -7.94 -10.86 16.83
N ILE A 184 -7.77 -10.62 18.14
CA ILE A 184 -8.36 -11.48 19.18
C ILE A 184 -9.87 -11.30 19.25
N LYS A 185 -10.36 -10.06 19.15
CA LYS A 185 -11.80 -9.78 19.01
C LYS A 185 -12.39 -10.47 17.78
N GLN A 186 -11.72 -10.39 16.63
CA GLN A 186 -12.18 -11.08 15.42
C GLN A 186 -12.21 -12.60 15.60
N THR A 187 -11.21 -13.16 16.27
CA THR A 187 -11.19 -14.60 16.61
C THR A 187 -12.39 -14.96 17.49
N LYS A 188 -12.66 -14.20 18.56
CA LYS A 188 -13.83 -14.42 19.43
C LYS A 188 -15.15 -14.32 18.65
N THR A 189 -15.26 -13.34 17.75
CA THR A 189 -16.43 -13.12 16.89
C THR A 189 -16.66 -14.33 15.98
N LEU A 190 -15.61 -14.85 15.34
CA LEU A 190 -15.70 -16.07 14.54
C LEU A 190 -16.26 -17.25 15.35
N TRP A 191 -15.77 -17.47 16.57
CA TRP A 191 -16.19 -18.62 17.38
C TRP A 191 -17.54 -18.47 18.09
N SER A 192 -17.95 -17.23 18.39
CA SER A 192 -19.16 -16.95 19.19
C SER A 192 -20.36 -16.58 18.32
N ASP A 193 -20.14 -15.79 17.27
CA ASP A 193 -21.23 -15.13 16.54
C ASP A 193 -21.49 -15.78 15.17
N VAL A 194 -20.48 -16.42 14.56
CA VAL A 194 -20.64 -17.12 13.28
C VAL A 194 -21.24 -18.52 13.53
N PRO A 195 -22.43 -18.85 12.98
CA PRO A 195 -23.11 -20.11 13.25
C PRO A 195 -22.26 -21.34 12.93
N TRP A 196 -22.28 -22.33 13.83
CA TRP A 196 -21.54 -23.58 13.70
C TRP A 196 -22.13 -24.52 12.63
N PHE A 197 -23.44 -24.53 12.51
CA PHE A 197 -24.18 -25.41 11.61
C PHE A 197 -24.69 -24.63 10.39
N GLY A 198 -24.85 -25.32 9.27
CA GLY A 198 -25.31 -24.75 8.01
C GLY A 198 -24.88 -25.58 6.80
N ALA A 199 -25.13 -25.04 5.61
CA ALA A 199 -24.67 -25.65 4.37
C ALA A 199 -23.15 -25.77 4.32
N HIS A 200 -22.66 -26.78 3.59
CA HIS A 200 -21.23 -27.01 3.32
C HIS A 200 -20.37 -27.18 4.60
N PRO A 201 -20.66 -28.16 5.47
CA PRO A 201 -20.00 -28.32 6.77
C PRO A 201 -18.47 -28.47 6.69
N PHE A 202 -17.96 -29.12 5.64
CA PHE A 202 -16.51 -29.23 5.41
C PHE A 202 -15.86 -27.87 5.14
N ARG A 203 -16.48 -27.03 4.30
CA ARG A 203 -16.01 -25.66 4.03
C ARG A 203 -16.05 -24.80 5.27
N LYS A 204 -17.13 -24.89 6.06
CA LYS A 204 -17.26 -24.15 7.34
C LYS A 204 -16.11 -24.48 8.30
N LEU A 205 -15.85 -25.77 8.52
CA LEU A 205 -14.79 -26.23 9.42
C LEU A 205 -13.40 -25.78 8.92
N GLU A 206 -13.16 -25.94 7.63
CA GLU A 206 -11.91 -25.57 6.97
C GLU A 206 -11.65 -24.07 7.07
N ARG A 207 -12.62 -23.22 6.72
CA ARG A 207 -12.51 -21.77 6.84
C ARG A 207 -12.28 -21.33 8.28
N ARG A 208 -12.98 -21.94 9.22
CA ARG A 208 -12.84 -21.61 10.64
C ARG A 208 -11.45 -21.93 11.15
N PHE A 209 -10.87 -23.06 10.76
CA PHE A 209 -9.49 -23.42 11.07
C PHE A 209 -8.50 -22.42 10.47
N PHE A 210 -8.64 -22.11 9.18
CA PHE A 210 -7.73 -21.21 8.49
C PHE A 210 -7.76 -19.78 9.04
N LEU A 211 -8.95 -19.20 9.18
CA LEU A 211 -9.15 -17.85 9.70
C LEU A 211 -8.66 -17.72 11.14
N THR A 212 -8.92 -18.73 11.98
CA THR A 212 -8.40 -18.76 13.36
C THR A 212 -6.87 -18.77 13.37
N SER A 213 -6.25 -19.59 12.53
CA SER A 213 -4.80 -19.69 12.43
C SER A 213 -4.18 -18.37 11.97
N GLU A 214 -4.78 -17.70 10.97
CA GLU A 214 -4.36 -16.38 10.50
C GLU A 214 -4.44 -15.34 11.62
N MET A 215 -5.62 -15.18 12.24
CA MET A 215 -5.85 -14.14 13.24
C MET A 215 -4.99 -14.35 14.48
N LEU A 216 -4.82 -15.58 14.96
CA LEU A 216 -3.94 -15.86 16.10
C LEU A 216 -2.47 -15.58 15.78
N THR A 217 -2.00 -15.98 14.58
CA THR A 217 -0.63 -15.69 14.15
C THR A 217 -0.38 -14.18 14.07
N LYS A 218 -1.32 -13.44 13.47
CA LYS A 218 -1.26 -11.98 13.39
C LYS A 218 -1.36 -11.32 14.77
N SER A 219 -2.12 -11.89 15.71
CA SER A 219 -2.20 -11.41 17.10
C SER A 219 -0.84 -11.49 17.80
N VAL A 220 -0.18 -12.66 17.72
CA VAL A 220 1.13 -12.89 18.34
C VAL A 220 2.19 -12.02 17.69
N TYR A 221 2.22 -11.97 16.36
CA TYR A 221 3.20 -11.17 15.62
C TYR A 221 2.98 -9.66 15.84
N GLY A 222 1.73 -9.20 15.84
CA GLY A 222 1.37 -7.80 16.10
C GLY A 222 1.77 -7.38 17.51
N TRP A 223 1.51 -8.21 18.52
CA TRP A 223 1.97 -7.97 19.88
C TRP A 223 3.50 -7.82 19.96
N ALA A 224 4.26 -8.72 19.34
CA ALA A 224 5.71 -8.64 19.31
C ALA A 224 6.24 -7.36 18.63
N ASN A 225 5.63 -6.97 17.50
CA ASN A 225 5.99 -5.73 16.80
C ASN A 225 5.65 -4.49 17.63
N LYS A 226 4.49 -4.47 18.30
CA LYS A 226 4.10 -3.36 19.16
C LYS A 226 5.10 -3.15 20.30
N GLN A 227 5.62 -4.24 20.90
CA GLN A 227 6.70 -4.14 21.87
C GLN A 227 7.98 -3.58 21.20
N ALA A 228 8.43 -4.16 20.10
CA ALA A 228 9.66 -3.75 19.42
C ALA A 228 9.66 -2.29 18.94
N ALA A 229 8.55 -1.82 18.36
CA ALA A 229 8.40 -0.46 17.84
C ALA A 229 8.54 0.60 18.95
N LEU A 230 7.97 0.33 20.13
CA LEU A 230 8.08 1.22 21.30
C LEU A 230 9.52 1.35 21.82
N PHE A 231 10.37 0.34 21.59
CA PHE A 231 11.77 0.34 22.04
C PHE A 231 12.76 0.90 21.00
N ALA A 232 12.48 0.76 19.69
CA ALA A 232 13.47 1.02 18.65
C ALA A 232 13.34 2.37 17.91
N TYR A 233 12.12 2.83 17.62
CA TYR A 233 11.90 3.90 16.62
C TYR A 233 11.08 5.10 17.13
N GLY A 234 10.65 5.09 18.39
CA GLY A 234 9.77 6.12 18.94
C GLY A 234 8.34 6.05 18.36
N LYS A 235 7.49 7.03 18.69
CA LYS A 235 6.12 7.10 18.16
C LYS A 235 6.14 7.71 16.76
N PRO A 236 5.45 7.12 15.77
CA PRO A 236 5.27 7.75 14.47
C PRO A 236 4.69 9.16 14.60
N LEU A 237 5.25 10.12 13.87
CA LEU A 237 4.63 11.43 13.74
C LEU A 237 3.34 11.25 12.93
N MET A 238 2.20 11.47 13.57
CA MET A 238 0.87 11.37 12.92
C MET A 238 0.48 12.64 12.16
N VAL A 239 1.34 13.66 12.17
CA VAL A 239 1.13 14.93 11.48
C VAL A 239 2.32 15.30 10.58
N THR A 240 2.02 16.06 9.54
CA THR A 240 2.95 16.57 8.55
C THR A 240 2.73 18.06 8.37
N TYR A 241 3.80 18.81 8.11
CA TYR A 241 3.73 20.25 7.96
C TYR A 241 3.76 20.57 6.47
N VAL A 242 2.82 21.38 6.01
CA VAL A 242 2.65 21.75 4.61
C VAL A 242 2.71 23.27 4.50
N ILE A 243 3.56 23.76 3.60
CA ILE A 243 3.54 25.17 3.21
C ILE A 243 2.64 25.30 1.98
N LEU A 244 1.55 26.05 2.12
CA LEU A 244 0.62 26.36 1.04
C LEU A 244 0.85 27.80 0.56
N ASP A 245 0.57 28.07 -0.70
CA ASP A 245 0.67 29.42 -1.26
C ASP A 245 -0.33 30.41 -0.67
N ARG A 246 -1.45 29.90 -0.14
CA ARG A 246 -2.48 30.62 0.64
C ARG A 246 -3.28 29.65 1.50
N ALA A 247 -4.01 30.18 2.47
CA ALA A 247 -4.97 29.38 3.23
C ALA A 247 -6.10 28.81 2.33
N PRO A 248 -6.50 27.54 2.52
CA PRO A 248 -7.73 27.01 1.95
C PRO A 248 -8.95 27.82 2.38
N THR A 249 -9.95 27.90 1.51
CA THR A 249 -11.23 28.54 1.82
C THR A 249 -12.10 27.60 2.64
N GLY A 250 -12.59 28.06 3.78
CA GLY A 250 -13.40 27.26 4.70
C GLY A 250 -12.54 26.37 5.62
N LYS A 251 -13.20 25.58 6.45
CA LYS A 251 -12.52 24.66 7.37
C LYS A 251 -12.26 23.33 6.66
N LEU A 252 -11.00 22.92 6.61
CA LEU A 252 -10.62 21.55 6.29
C LEU A 252 -10.43 20.80 7.61
N ASP A 253 -11.29 19.83 7.91
CA ASP A 253 -11.21 19.09 9.17
C ASP A 253 -9.87 18.35 9.30
N GLY A 254 -9.22 18.50 10.45
CA GLY A 254 -7.89 17.97 10.71
C GLY A 254 -6.74 18.90 10.31
N VAL A 255 -6.99 19.98 9.56
CA VAL A 255 -5.96 20.96 9.20
C VAL A 255 -5.94 22.13 10.18
N THR A 256 -4.76 22.44 10.71
CA THR A 256 -4.55 23.59 11.60
C THR A 256 -3.53 24.55 10.99
N ILE A 257 -3.91 25.82 10.80
CA ILE A 257 -2.96 26.85 10.37
C ILE A 257 -2.09 27.24 11.56
N GLN A 258 -0.79 26.94 11.47
CA GLN A 258 0.18 27.24 12.52
C GLN A 258 0.74 28.67 12.36
N LYS A 259 0.93 29.12 11.13
CA LYS A 259 1.50 30.43 10.83
C LYS A 259 1.06 30.94 9.45
N THR A 260 0.81 32.24 9.37
CA THR A 260 0.66 32.96 8.09
C THR A 260 1.88 33.85 7.89
N TYR A 261 2.47 33.80 6.70
CA TYR A 261 3.64 34.60 6.32
C TYR A 261 3.23 35.92 5.65
N PRO A 262 4.13 36.93 5.59
CA PRO A 262 3.81 38.24 4.99
C PRO A 262 3.40 38.19 3.52
N ASP A 263 3.83 37.16 2.77
CA ASP A 263 3.49 36.96 1.36
C ASP A 263 2.16 36.22 1.15
N GLY A 264 1.40 35.98 2.22
CA GLY A 264 0.12 35.29 2.21
C GLY A 264 0.20 33.76 2.28
N SER A 265 1.40 33.18 2.16
CA SER A 265 1.58 31.74 2.35
C SER A 265 1.31 31.31 3.78
N VAL A 266 0.99 30.04 3.98
CA VAL A 266 0.68 29.50 5.31
C VAL A 266 1.44 28.22 5.59
N LEU A 267 1.92 28.09 6.82
CA LEU A 267 2.34 26.83 7.40
C LEU A 267 1.12 26.18 8.05
N ALA A 268 0.76 24.99 7.58
CA ALA A 268 -0.36 24.23 8.07
C ALA A 268 0.09 22.85 8.56
N GLU A 269 -0.44 22.43 9.70
CA GLU A 269 -0.32 21.06 10.21
C GLU A 269 -1.46 20.22 9.66
N TRP A 270 -1.12 19.09 9.04
CA TRP A 270 -2.03 18.16 8.38
C TRP A 270 -1.88 16.76 8.99
N PRO A 271 -2.94 15.95 9.06
CA PRO A 271 -2.83 14.54 9.43
C PRO A 271 -2.08 13.76 8.34
N ARG A 272 -1.30 12.76 8.76
CA ARG A 272 -0.54 11.87 7.86
C ARG A 272 -1.31 10.64 7.43
N TYR A 273 -0.68 9.87 6.55
CA TYR A 273 -1.16 8.59 6.03
C TYR A 273 -2.44 8.79 5.20
N GLY A 274 -3.42 7.90 5.35
CA GLY A 274 -4.67 7.96 4.62
C GLY A 274 -5.35 9.34 4.57
N PRO A 275 -5.50 10.04 5.71
CA PRO A 275 -6.09 11.38 5.78
C PRO A 275 -5.44 12.47 4.91
N PHE A 276 -4.15 12.36 4.57
CA PHE A 276 -3.45 13.41 3.82
C PHE A 276 -4.02 13.59 2.41
N THR A 277 -4.26 12.46 1.72
CA THR A 277 -4.67 12.43 0.31
C THR A 277 -5.99 13.17 0.04
N PRO A 278 -7.11 12.90 0.75
CA PRO A 278 -8.36 13.63 0.51
C PRO A 278 -8.24 15.13 0.80
N LEU A 279 -7.44 15.53 1.79
CA LEU A 279 -7.16 16.93 2.08
C LEU A 279 -6.37 17.60 0.95
N ALA A 280 -5.39 16.89 0.37
CA ALA A 280 -4.58 17.40 -0.73
C ALA A 280 -5.45 17.60 -1.99
N ILE A 281 -6.35 16.65 -2.26
CA ILE A 281 -7.33 16.74 -3.35
C ILE A 281 -8.28 17.93 -3.16
N GLU A 282 -8.82 18.13 -1.95
CA GLU A 282 -9.73 19.24 -1.69
C GLU A 282 -9.01 20.60 -1.77
N ALA A 283 -7.80 20.72 -1.22
CA ALA A 283 -6.99 21.94 -1.38
C ALA A 283 -6.67 22.21 -2.86
N ALA A 284 -6.32 21.18 -3.62
CA ALA A 284 -6.09 21.29 -5.05
C ALA A 284 -7.36 21.72 -5.80
N ARG A 285 -8.55 21.21 -5.44
CA ARG A 285 -9.85 21.62 -6.01
C ARG A 285 -10.12 23.11 -5.81
N GLN A 286 -9.68 23.66 -4.69
CA GLN A 286 -9.75 25.10 -4.39
C GLN A 286 -8.66 25.92 -5.09
N GLY A 287 -7.78 25.28 -5.86
CA GLY A 287 -6.66 25.91 -6.56
C GLY A 287 -5.55 26.38 -5.62
N VAL A 288 -5.42 25.78 -4.43
CA VAL A 288 -4.35 26.08 -3.49
C VAL A 288 -3.09 25.33 -3.93
N GLY A 289 -1.99 26.07 -4.09
CA GLY A 289 -0.69 25.53 -4.47
C GLY A 289 0.11 25.03 -3.28
N PHE A 290 0.88 23.96 -3.48
CA PHE A 290 1.80 23.41 -2.48
C PHE A 290 3.20 23.94 -2.74
N ARG A 291 3.85 24.50 -1.70
CA ARG A 291 5.23 25.03 -1.79
C ARG A 291 6.24 24.08 -1.19
N GLU A 292 5.90 23.48 -0.06
CA GLU A 292 6.67 22.47 0.65
C GLU A 292 5.70 21.46 1.26
N ILE A 293 6.07 20.19 1.23
CA ILE A 293 5.42 19.13 2.02
C ILE A 293 6.56 18.58 2.88
N ALA A 294 6.39 18.71 4.19
CA ALA A 294 7.41 18.81 5.24
C ALA A 294 8.88 18.80 4.82
N GLY A 295 9.29 20.01 4.47
CA GLY A 295 10.65 20.37 4.11
C GLY A 295 10.99 20.07 2.65
N ASN A 296 10.18 19.29 1.93
CA ASN A 296 10.46 18.86 0.57
C ASN A 296 9.73 19.71 -0.46
N ARG A 297 10.50 20.18 -1.45
CA ARG A 297 10.01 20.87 -2.66
C ARG A 297 10.22 20.03 -3.92
N ALA A 298 10.80 18.84 -3.76
CA ALA A 298 11.20 17.94 -4.84
C ALA A 298 9.97 17.32 -5.51
N ALA A 299 10.19 16.37 -6.42
CA ALA A 299 9.14 15.49 -6.89
C ALA A 299 8.52 14.73 -5.72
N ILE A 300 7.20 14.68 -5.71
CA ILE A 300 6.37 13.86 -4.82
C ILE A 300 5.73 12.75 -5.63
N LEU A 301 5.71 11.54 -5.07
CA LEU A 301 5.06 10.39 -5.69
C LEU A 301 3.56 10.37 -5.38
N ILE A 302 2.79 9.87 -6.34
CA ILE A 302 1.34 9.66 -6.25
C ILE A 302 1.04 8.25 -6.76
N SER A 303 0.22 7.50 -6.03
CA SER A 303 -0.43 6.29 -6.53
C SER A 303 -1.82 6.67 -7.04
N ALA A 304 -2.15 6.28 -8.28
CA ALA A 304 -3.45 6.57 -8.87
C ALA A 304 -3.96 5.39 -9.71
N VAL A 305 -5.28 5.16 -9.69
CA VAL A 305 -5.94 4.07 -10.42
C VAL A 305 -6.76 4.61 -11.56
N GLY A 306 -6.49 4.11 -12.77
CA GLY A 306 -7.17 4.54 -13.99
C GLY A 306 -7.18 3.46 -15.06
N PRO A 307 -7.61 3.79 -16.30
CA PRO A 307 -7.51 2.89 -17.44
C PRO A 307 -6.07 2.41 -17.66
N ALA A 308 -5.88 1.15 -18.06
CA ALA A 308 -4.55 0.57 -18.31
C ALA A 308 -3.79 1.25 -19.45
N GLN A 309 -4.51 1.89 -20.37
CA GLN A 309 -3.99 2.65 -21.50
C GLN A 309 -3.84 4.15 -21.22
N TRP A 310 -4.07 4.61 -19.98
CA TRP A 310 -3.89 6.01 -19.63
C TRP A 310 -2.42 6.43 -19.81
N VAL A 311 -2.22 7.66 -20.29
CA VAL A 311 -0.88 8.22 -20.50
C VAL A 311 -0.79 9.51 -19.71
N PRO A 312 0.12 9.61 -18.73
CA PRO A 312 0.36 10.85 -18.01
C PRO A 312 0.82 11.96 -18.96
N THR A 313 0.34 13.18 -18.73
CA THR A 313 0.69 14.38 -19.51
C THR A 313 0.99 15.57 -18.60
N GLY A 314 1.61 16.63 -19.12
CA GLY A 314 2.03 17.78 -18.30
C GLY A 314 3.20 17.43 -17.38
N GLU A 315 3.23 17.98 -16.17
CA GLU A 315 4.29 17.73 -15.18
C GLU A 315 4.07 16.41 -14.42
N MET A 316 3.83 15.34 -15.17
CA MET A 316 3.63 13.99 -14.65
C MET A 316 4.59 13.01 -15.31
N THR A 317 5.34 12.28 -14.51
CA THR A 317 6.20 11.18 -14.97
C THR A 317 5.79 9.87 -14.31
N ALA A 318 5.39 8.87 -15.10
CA ALA A 318 5.19 7.53 -14.57
C ALA A 318 6.53 6.84 -14.29
N LEU A 319 6.71 6.33 -13.07
CA LEU A 319 7.79 5.40 -12.74
C LEU A 319 7.45 4.00 -13.24
N PHE A 320 6.20 3.60 -13.06
CA PHE A 320 5.67 2.32 -13.50
C PHE A 320 4.13 2.28 -13.44
N SER A 321 3.56 1.24 -14.04
CA SER A 321 2.17 0.83 -13.84
C SER A 321 2.07 -0.63 -13.44
N GLN A 322 1.02 -0.97 -12.71
CA GLN A 322 0.71 -2.31 -12.24
C GLN A 322 -0.76 -2.60 -12.58
N PRO A 323 -1.10 -3.64 -13.36
CA PRO A 323 -2.48 -4.03 -13.57
C PRO A 323 -3.11 -4.39 -12.22
N ILE A 324 -4.40 -4.11 -12.07
CA ILE A 324 -5.19 -4.55 -10.92
C ILE A 324 -5.89 -5.84 -11.33
N PRO A 325 -5.38 -7.02 -10.93
CA PRO A 325 -5.89 -8.29 -11.45
C PRO A 325 -7.39 -8.52 -11.18
N THR A 326 -7.91 -7.89 -10.13
CA THR A 326 -9.31 -7.98 -9.76
C THR A 326 -10.23 -7.04 -10.55
N GLU A 327 -9.67 -6.06 -11.28
CA GLU A 327 -10.36 -5.05 -12.08
C GLU A 327 -9.77 -4.99 -13.52
N PRO A 328 -10.20 -5.89 -14.43
CA PRO A 328 -9.68 -5.95 -15.78
C PRO A 328 -9.74 -4.60 -16.52
N GLY A 329 -8.65 -4.24 -17.21
CA GLY A 329 -8.55 -2.98 -17.94
C GLY A 329 -8.19 -1.77 -17.08
N ARG A 330 -7.97 -1.95 -15.78
CA ARG A 330 -7.45 -0.90 -14.89
C ARG A 330 -6.03 -1.21 -14.41
N SER A 331 -5.29 -0.14 -14.20
CA SER A 331 -3.94 -0.18 -13.64
C SER A 331 -3.79 0.86 -12.54
N ARG A 332 -2.96 0.52 -11.55
CA ARG A 332 -2.36 1.43 -10.60
C ARG A 332 -1.10 2.03 -11.21
N TRP A 333 -0.95 3.34 -11.13
CA TRP A 333 0.15 4.11 -11.67
C TRP A 333 0.91 4.79 -10.55
N ALA A 334 2.23 4.63 -10.53
CA ALA A 334 3.12 5.41 -9.66
C ALA A 334 3.65 6.61 -10.45
N ILE A 335 3.15 7.80 -10.12
CA ILE A 335 3.39 9.05 -10.86
C ILE A 335 4.16 10.03 -9.97
N ALA A 336 5.27 10.56 -10.47
CA ALA A 336 5.99 11.67 -9.85
C ALA A 336 5.58 13.01 -10.49
N THR A 337 5.47 14.04 -9.67
CA THR A 337 5.23 15.44 -10.06
C THR A 337 6.00 16.34 -9.10
N PRO A 338 6.52 17.51 -9.51
CA PRO A 338 7.04 18.50 -8.57
C PRO A 338 5.98 18.89 -7.53
N VAL A 339 6.37 19.12 -6.27
CA VAL A 339 5.45 19.61 -5.22
C VAL A 339 4.70 20.86 -5.66
N SER A 340 5.39 21.80 -6.34
CA SER A 340 4.75 23.01 -6.89
C SER A 340 3.63 22.73 -7.89
N ALA A 341 3.73 21.62 -8.61
CA ALA A 341 2.78 21.18 -9.63
C ALA A 341 1.71 20.23 -9.08
N LEU A 342 1.79 19.81 -7.81
CA LEU A 342 0.89 18.82 -7.23
C LEU A 342 -0.59 19.20 -7.39
N HIS A 343 -0.95 20.45 -7.11
CA HIS A 343 -2.34 20.91 -7.21
C HIS A 343 -2.91 20.82 -8.63
N THR A 344 -2.12 21.18 -9.65
CA THR A 344 -2.50 21.02 -11.06
C THR A 344 -2.57 19.56 -11.47
N THR A 345 -1.63 18.74 -11.00
CA THR A 345 -1.60 17.29 -11.25
C THR A 345 -2.84 16.58 -10.68
N LEU A 346 -3.20 16.85 -9.42
CA LEU A 346 -4.39 16.27 -8.78
C LEU A 346 -5.68 16.66 -9.49
N ARG A 347 -5.84 17.94 -9.88
CA ARG A 347 -6.99 18.41 -10.67
C ARG A 347 -7.04 17.76 -12.05
N ARG A 348 -5.88 17.55 -12.68
CA ARG A 348 -5.80 16.91 -14.00
C ARG A 348 -6.23 15.45 -13.92
N MET A 349 -5.74 14.70 -12.94
CA MET A 349 -6.14 13.30 -12.72
C MET A 349 -7.66 13.17 -12.53
N GLN A 350 -8.28 14.10 -11.78
CA GLN A 350 -9.75 14.13 -11.65
C GLN A 350 -10.46 14.34 -13.00
N THR A 351 -9.92 15.22 -13.85
CA THR A 351 -10.46 15.49 -15.19
C THR A 351 -10.29 14.30 -16.13
N ASP A 352 -9.16 13.59 -16.03
CA ASP A 352 -8.85 12.40 -16.83
C ASP A 352 -9.55 11.12 -16.30
N GLN A 353 -10.44 11.25 -15.30
CA GLN A 353 -11.13 10.14 -14.63
C GLN A 353 -10.18 9.11 -14.00
N VAL A 354 -9.02 9.58 -13.55
CA VAL A 354 -8.04 8.79 -12.80
C VAL A 354 -8.22 9.08 -11.31
N THR A 355 -8.47 8.03 -10.54
CA THR A 355 -8.69 8.12 -9.09
C THR A 355 -7.35 8.17 -8.38
N VAL A 356 -7.05 9.28 -7.70
CA VAL A 356 -5.89 9.36 -6.81
C VAL A 356 -6.12 8.44 -5.61
N GLU A 357 -5.28 7.43 -5.44
CA GLU A 357 -5.36 6.46 -4.35
C GLU A 357 -4.55 6.93 -3.14
N HIS A 358 -3.37 7.50 -3.39
CA HIS A 358 -2.51 8.00 -2.34
C HIS A 358 -1.53 9.07 -2.84
N VAL A 359 -1.33 10.14 -2.07
CA VAL A 359 -0.22 11.08 -2.23
C VAL A 359 0.78 10.82 -1.12
N PHE A 360 2.01 10.41 -1.49
CA PHE A 360 3.05 10.05 -0.53
C PHE A 360 3.68 11.34 0.01
N ASP A 361 3.20 11.83 1.15
CA ASP A 361 3.59 13.09 1.81
C ASP A 361 5.00 13.03 2.40
N PHE A 362 5.95 12.72 1.49
CA PHE A 362 7.35 12.37 1.66
C PHE A 362 7.61 11.31 2.74
#